data_AF-W6JSZ2-F1
#
_entry.id   AF-W6JSZ2-F1
#
_cell.length_a   1.000
_cell.length_b   1.000
_cell.length_c   1.000
_cell.angle_alpha   90.00
_cell.angle_beta   90.00
_cell.angle_gamma   90.00
#
_symmetry.space_group_name_H-M   'P 1'
#
loop_
_entity.id
_entity.type
_entity.pdbx_description
1 polymer ?
#
loop_
_entity_poly.entity_id
_entity_poly.type
_entity_poly.pdbx_seq_one_letter_code
_entity_poly.pdbx_strand_id
1 'polypeptide(L)'
;MAGHPTSYMSDYSRPAGPGSGTRALAAAVEMVDTSRLVNLNDVICPGGTCWPVIGNVLVYRSGSHITATFVNTLIDTLATRLDIALTDLGVRH
;
A
#
# COMPACT_ATOMS: atom_id res chain seq x y z
N MET A 1 10.91 -29.55 -2.55
CA MET A 1 11.09 -28.90 -1.23
C MET A 1 9.73 -28.41 -0.79
N ALA A 2 9.03 -29.19 0.04
CA ALA A 2 7.68 -28.86 0.48
C ALA A 2 7.77 -28.16 1.83
N GLY A 3 7.76 -26.82 1.82
CA GLY A 3 7.53 -26.04 3.03
C GLY A 3 6.10 -26.29 3.52
N HIS A 4 5.91 -26.36 4.83
CA HIS A 4 4.59 -26.43 5.45
C HIS A 4 3.75 -25.24 4.95
N PRO A 5 2.42 -25.36 4.75
CA PRO A 5 1.56 -24.27 4.27
C PRO A 5 1.40 -23.12 5.27
N THR A 6 2.41 -22.79 6.05
CA THR A 6 2.50 -21.57 6.86
C THR A 6 3.89 -20.93 6.70
N SER A 7 4.87 -21.64 6.12
CA SER A 7 6.21 -21.11 5.89
C SER A 7 6.21 -19.96 4.88
N TYR A 8 5.25 -19.95 3.93
CA TYR A 8 5.08 -18.83 3.01
C TYR A 8 4.84 -17.49 3.71
N MET A 9 4.25 -17.45 4.91
CA MET A 9 4.04 -16.19 5.65
C MET A 9 5.35 -15.64 6.22
N SER A 10 6.26 -16.52 6.64
CA SER A 10 7.55 -16.13 7.23
C SER A 10 8.60 -15.87 6.15
N ASP A 11 8.75 -16.78 5.19
CA ASP A 11 9.84 -16.80 4.22
C ASP A 11 9.79 -15.66 3.19
N TYR A 12 8.58 -15.13 2.92
CA TYR A 12 8.36 -14.07 1.93
C TYR A 12 7.91 -12.74 2.56
N SER A 13 7.91 -12.65 3.89
CA SER A 13 7.73 -11.36 4.54
C SER A 13 8.99 -10.50 4.38
N ARG A 14 8.80 -9.18 4.28
CA ARG A 14 9.90 -8.21 4.19
C ARG A 14 9.61 -6.98 5.03
N PRO A 15 10.64 -6.30 5.56
CA PRO A 15 10.43 -5.03 6.23
C PRO A 15 9.81 -4.00 5.28
N ALA A 16 8.95 -3.15 5.83
CA ALA A 16 8.38 -2.04 5.09
C ALA A 16 9.50 -1.07 4.65
N GLY A 17 9.42 -0.66 3.40
CA GLY A 17 10.23 0.41 2.84
C GLY A 17 9.31 1.49 2.28
N PRO A 18 9.82 2.71 2.03
CA PRO A 18 8.99 3.80 1.53
C PRO A 18 8.38 3.49 0.15
N GLY A 19 8.96 2.58 -0.64
CA GLY A 19 8.63 2.40 -2.05
C GLY A 19 9.52 3.28 -2.92
N SER A 20 9.84 2.82 -4.14
CA SER A 20 10.82 3.48 -5.02
C SER A 20 10.42 4.92 -5.39
N GLY A 21 9.14 5.15 -5.65
CA GLY A 21 8.61 6.47 -6.06
C GLY A 21 8.33 7.44 -4.91
N THR A 22 8.19 6.96 -3.68
CA THR A 22 7.63 7.74 -2.57
C THR A 22 8.46 8.96 -2.20
N ARG A 23 9.80 8.86 -2.25
CA ARG A 23 10.66 10.03 -1.96
C ARG A 23 10.43 11.16 -2.96
N ALA A 24 10.32 10.85 -4.25
CA ALA A 24 10.08 11.84 -5.29
C ALA A 24 8.67 12.43 -5.19
N LEU A 25 7.66 11.59 -4.92
CA LEU A 25 6.28 12.04 -4.72
C LEU A 25 6.14 12.93 -3.48
N ALA A 26 6.78 12.58 -2.37
CA ALA A 26 6.79 13.41 -1.17
C ALA A 26 7.43 14.78 -1.44
N ALA A 27 8.59 14.82 -2.12
CA ALA A 27 9.22 16.07 -2.49
C ALA A 27 8.33 16.92 -3.42
N ALA A 28 7.59 16.30 -4.34
CA ALA A 28 6.65 17.01 -5.21
C ALA A 28 5.51 17.67 -4.43
N VAL A 29 5.01 17.01 -3.38
CA VAL A 29 3.94 17.57 -2.53
C VAL A 29 4.39 18.80 -1.76
N GLU A 30 5.65 18.85 -1.32
CA GLU A 30 6.23 20.05 -0.68
C GLU A 30 6.39 21.24 -1.64
N MET A 31 6.40 21.00 -2.96
CA MET A 31 6.61 22.04 -3.98
C MET A 31 5.31 22.53 -4.62
N VAL A 32 4.21 21.80 -4.43
CA VAL A 32 2.93 22.05 -5.11
C VAL A 32 1.80 22.02 -4.08
N ASP A 33 1.40 23.20 -3.62
CA ASP A 33 0.37 23.39 -2.59
C ASP A 33 -0.97 22.71 -2.93
N THR A 34 -1.26 22.57 -4.23
CA THR A 34 -2.46 21.92 -4.76
C THR A 34 -2.34 20.40 -4.93
N SER A 35 -1.35 19.77 -4.29
CA SER A 35 -1.14 18.32 -4.36
C SER A 35 -1.12 17.67 -2.98
N ARG A 36 -1.45 16.37 -2.93
CA ARG A 36 -1.47 15.56 -1.71
C ARG A 36 -0.93 14.16 -2.00
N LEU A 37 -0.22 13.58 -1.03
CA LEU A 37 0.26 12.21 -1.12
C LEU A 37 -0.74 11.25 -0.46
N VAL A 38 -1.38 10.41 -1.27
CA VAL A 38 -2.13 9.26 -0.76
C VAL A 38 -1.19 8.06 -0.69
N ASN A 39 -0.84 7.65 0.52
CA ASN A 39 -0.03 6.46 0.77
C ASN A 39 -0.95 5.32 1.22
N LEU A 40 -0.65 4.07 0.88
CA LEU A 40 -1.35 2.87 1.36
C LEU A 40 -0.41 1.86 2.04
N ASN A 41 0.88 2.20 2.21
CA ASN A 41 1.90 1.28 2.72
C ASN A 41 1.60 0.77 4.12
N ASP A 42 0.93 1.55 4.97
CA ASP A 42 0.53 1.13 6.31
C ASP A 42 -0.49 -0.01 6.29
N VAL A 43 -1.34 -0.07 5.25
CA VAL A 43 -2.32 -1.15 5.07
C VAL A 43 -1.71 -2.33 4.31
N ILE A 44 -0.82 -2.06 3.36
CA ILE A 44 -0.10 -3.10 2.60
C ILE A 44 0.97 -3.79 3.48
N CYS A 45 1.58 -3.06 4.41
CA CYS A 45 2.65 -3.53 5.28
C CYS A 45 2.35 -3.19 6.77
N PRO A 46 1.31 -3.80 7.35
CA PRO A 46 0.89 -3.50 8.72
C PRO A 46 1.98 -3.85 9.74
N GLY A 47 2.14 -2.99 10.75
CA GLY A 47 3.19 -3.14 11.76
C GLY A 47 4.62 -3.02 11.20
N GLY A 48 4.78 -2.39 10.03
CA GLY A 48 6.08 -2.25 9.37
C GLY A 48 6.58 -3.52 8.70
N THR A 49 5.71 -4.53 8.52
CA THR A 49 6.04 -5.79 7.83
C THR A 49 5.12 -6.00 6.64
N CYS A 50 5.70 -6.20 5.48
CA CYS A 50 5.01 -6.52 4.24
C CYS A 50 4.78 -8.02 4.14
N TRP A 51 3.56 -8.45 4.45
CA TRP A 51 3.19 -9.87 4.45
C TRP A 51 2.79 -10.33 3.05
N PRO A 52 3.13 -11.58 2.67
CA PRO A 52 2.74 -12.13 1.38
C PRO A 52 1.26 -12.53 1.32
N VAL A 53 0.63 -12.76 2.48
CA VAL A 53 -0.80 -13.08 2.61
C VAL A 53 -1.37 -12.30 3.79
N ILE A 54 -2.48 -11.59 3.58
CA ILE A 54 -3.23 -10.87 4.62
C ILE A 54 -4.69 -11.27 4.49
N GLY A 55 -5.32 -11.69 5.60
CA GLY A 55 -6.75 -12.05 5.59
C GLY A 55 -7.10 -13.12 4.55
N ASN A 56 -6.24 -14.13 4.38
CA ASN A 56 -6.38 -15.20 3.37
C ASN A 56 -6.30 -14.73 1.90
N VAL A 57 -5.85 -13.50 1.63
CA VAL A 57 -5.65 -12.96 0.29
C VAL A 57 -4.16 -12.81 -0.01
N LEU A 58 -3.71 -13.34 -1.16
CA LEU A 58 -2.34 -13.18 -1.64
C LEU A 58 -2.08 -11.71 -2.01
N VAL A 59 -1.09 -11.09 -1.36
CA VAL A 59 -0.78 -9.67 -1.51
C VAL A 59 0.02 -9.41 -2.79
N TYR A 60 1.15 -10.12 -2.98
CA TYR A 60 2.12 -9.80 -4.04
C TYR A 60 2.07 -10.77 -5.22
N ARG A 61 2.24 -10.20 -6.42
CA ARG A 61 2.58 -10.88 -7.67
C ARG A 61 3.98 -10.42 -8.08
N SER A 62 4.88 -11.38 -8.33
CA SER A 62 6.23 -11.08 -8.83
C SER A 62 7.03 -10.11 -7.93
N GLY A 63 6.92 -10.28 -6.60
CA GLY A 63 7.72 -9.58 -5.59
C GLY A 63 7.20 -8.19 -5.18
N SER A 64 6.97 -7.29 -6.13
CA SER A 64 6.62 -5.88 -5.83
C SER A 64 5.26 -5.42 -6.34
N HIS A 65 4.64 -6.12 -7.30
CA HIS A 65 3.28 -5.78 -7.72
C HIS A 65 2.29 -6.37 -6.75
N ILE A 66 1.20 -5.67 -6.45
CA ILE A 66 0.10 -6.23 -5.65
C ILE A 66 -0.92 -6.92 -6.55
N THR A 67 -1.59 -7.96 -6.06
CA THR A 67 -2.61 -8.69 -6.83
C THR A 67 -3.89 -7.87 -6.98
N ALA A 68 -4.64 -8.11 -8.06
CA ALA A 68 -5.94 -7.47 -8.26
C ALA A 68 -6.92 -7.80 -7.12
N THR A 69 -6.91 -9.04 -6.63
CA THR A 69 -7.75 -9.46 -5.51
C THR A 69 -7.45 -8.69 -4.23
N PHE A 70 -6.17 -8.45 -3.93
CA PHE A 70 -5.80 -7.63 -2.78
C PHE A 70 -6.14 -6.15 -2.99
N VAL A 71 -5.98 -5.62 -4.21
CA VAL A 71 -6.42 -4.25 -4.52
C VAL A 71 -7.92 -4.07 -4.26
N ASN A 72 -8.75 -5.06 -4.59
CA ASN A 72 -10.19 -5.01 -4.30
C ASN A 72 -10.50 -4.85 -2.81
N THR A 73 -9.66 -5.40 -1.92
CA THR A 73 -9.85 -5.21 -0.47
C THR A 73 -9.43 -3.81 0.01
N LEU A 74 -8.72 -3.04 -0.81
CA LEU A 74 -8.23 -1.69 -0.48
C LEU A 74 -9.14 -0.57 -1.01
N ILE A 75 -10.17 -0.88 -1.81
CA ILE A 75 -11.01 0.12 -2.51
C ILE A 75 -11.59 1.14 -1.52
N ASP A 76 -12.23 0.69 -0.44
CA ASP A 76 -12.86 1.59 0.53
C ASP A 76 -11.83 2.47 1.26
N THR A 77 -10.65 1.90 1.57
CA THR A 77 -9.56 2.65 2.19
C THR A 77 -9.00 3.71 1.23
N LEU A 78 -8.82 3.35 -0.04
CA LEU A 78 -8.33 4.27 -1.07
C LEU A 78 -9.34 5.39 -1.31
N ALA A 79 -10.62 5.06 -1.46
CA ALA A 79 -11.70 6.03 -1.64
C ALA A 79 -11.73 7.03 -0.48
N THR A 80 -11.73 6.52 0.76
CA THR A 80 -11.70 7.37 1.97
C THR A 80 -10.51 8.33 1.98
N ARG A 81 -9.31 7.84 1.64
CA ARG A 81 -8.09 8.68 1.63
C ARG A 81 -8.09 9.69 0.48
N LEU A 82 -8.67 9.35 -0.67
CA LEU A 82 -8.86 10.27 -1.78
C LEU A 82 -9.84 11.38 -1.40
N ASP A 83 -10.98 11.04 -0.80
CA ASP A 83 -11.98 12.03 -0.38
C ASP A 83 -11.40 13.03 0.63
N ILE A 84 -10.62 12.54 1.61
CA ILE A 84 -9.89 13.39 2.56
C ILE A 84 -8.93 14.31 1.80
N ALA A 85 -8.07 13.75 0.93
CA ALA A 85 -7.08 14.53 0.20
C ALA A 85 -7.72 15.61 -0.70
N LEU A 86 -8.86 15.32 -1.32
CA LEU A 86 -9.58 16.27 -2.17
C LEU A 86 -10.28 17.34 -1.34
N THR A 87 -10.85 16.97 -0.19
CA THR A 87 -11.44 17.92 0.75
C THR A 87 -10.39 18.90 1.29
N ASP A 88 -9.19 18.41 1.63
CA ASP A 88 -8.05 19.24 2.08
C ASP A 88 -7.54 20.23 1.01
N LEU A 89 -7.88 19.96 -0.26
CA LEU A 89 -7.59 20.83 -1.40
C LEU A 89 -8.76 21.76 -1.75
N GLY A 90 -9.87 21.66 -1.02
CA GLY A 90 -11.09 22.41 -1.31
C GLY A 90 -11.84 21.95 -2.56
N VAL A 91 -11.49 20.77 -3.10
CA VAL A 91 -12.20 20.15 -4.22
C VAL A 91 -13.50 19.54 -3.67
N ARG A 92 -14.63 19.99 -4.19
CA ARG A 92 -15.96 19.49 -3.81
C ARG A 92 -16.48 18.58 -4.92
N HIS A 93 -16.89 17.37 -4.54
CA HIS A 93 -17.60 16.42 -5.41
C HIS A 93 -19.10 16.70 -5.44
#